data_AF-A0A317ANA7-F1
#
_entry.id   AF-A0A317ANA7-F1
#
_cell.length_a   1.000
_cell.length_b   1.000
_cell.length_c   1.000
_cell.angle_alpha   90.00
_cell.angle_beta   90.00
_cell.angle_gamma   90.00
#
_symmetry.space_group_name_H-M   'P 1'
#
loop_
_entity.id
_entity.type
_entity.pdbx_description
1 polymer ?
#
loop_
_entity_poly.entity_id
_entity_poly.type
_entity_poly.pdbx_seq_one_letter_code
_entity_poly.pdbx_strand_id
1 'polypeptide(L)'
;MKLFTVAILSLYAGSSLAYFNKETCSCTCTNDIVFDQPILFHGQAGNASNTDCDCEDVKEECSKRQKECDANIATQQSLLKREQQSTADLQKESELLKQEPDIFTKLQDWRKKPYVHLGCYINSADRILSDRVFYNQAAMTPDLCESYCDTYEYYGLQVGGECYCGQTLKPSSNSTECNYKCVGDKSKTCGGNWKMEVNQKKE
;
A
#
# COMPACT_ATOMS: atom_id res chain seq x y z
N MET A 1 -4.25 -10.20 29.21
CA MET A 1 -4.13 -11.43 30.01
C MET A 1 -2.64 -11.75 30.13
N LYS A 2 -2.08 -11.63 31.35
CA LYS A 2 -0.91 -12.29 31.99
C LYS A 2 0.23 -12.83 31.09
N LEU A 3 1.53 -12.81 31.41
CA LEU A 3 2.40 -12.35 32.52
C LEU A 3 3.84 -12.70 32.07
N PHE A 4 4.84 -11.91 32.47
CA PHE A 4 6.27 -12.25 32.48
C PHE A 4 6.54 -13.57 33.22
N THR A 5 7.48 -14.43 32.77
CA THR A 5 8.61 -14.91 33.59
C THR A 5 9.64 -15.75 32.80
N VAL A 6 10.90 -15.39 33.00
CA VAL A 6 12.12 -16.13 32.70
C VAL A 6 12.20 -17.35 33.61
N ALA A 7 12.51 -18.53 33.06
CA ALA A 7 12.83 -19.72 33.84
C ALA A 7 14.32 -20.06 33.65
N ILE A 8 15.04 -19.86 34.75
CA ILE A 8 16.42 -20.23 35.04
C ILE A 8 16.50 -21.76 35.05
N LEU A 9 17.39 -22.35 34.24
CA LEU A 9 17.88 -23.71 34.45
C LEU A 9 19.33 -23.63 34.91
N SER A 10 19.48 -23.58 36.22
CA SER A 10 20.70 -23.96 36.91
C SER A 10 20.86 -25.49 36.77
N LEU A 11 21.95 -25.94 36.14
CA LEU A 11 22.47 -27.29 36.37
C LEU A 11 23.80 -27.14 37.11
N TYR A 12 23.77 -27.63 38.34
CA TYR A 12 24.91 -27.79 39.23
C TYR A 12 25.85 -28.88 38.69
N ALA A 13 27.15 -28.65 38.96
CA ALA A 13 28.20 -29.63 39.24
C ALA A 13 28.55 -30.66 38.17
N GLY A 14 29.76 -30.54 37.62
CA GLY A 14 30.39 -31.56 36.79
C GLY A 14 31.87 -31.32 36.55
N SER A 15 32.68 -31.49 37.60
CA SER A 15 34.09 -31.92 37.56
C SER A 15 35.10 -31.18 36.68
N SER A 16 36.04 -30.48 37.33
CA SER A 16 37.34 -30.09 36.79
C SER A 16 38.06 -31.27 36.15
N LEU A 17 38.29 -31.18 34.84
CA LEU A 17 39.38 -31.87 34.16
C LEU A 17 39.97 -30.89 33.13
N ALA A 18 41.00 -30.15 33.55
CA ALA A 18 41.84 -29.39 32.65
C ALA A 18 42.70 -30.38 31.84
N TYR A 19 42.45 -30.49 30.54
CA TYR A 19 43.28 -31.30 29.65
C TYR A 19 44.34 -30.41 29.00
N PHE A 20 45.59 -30.60 29.41
CA PHE A 20 46.75 -29.87 28.88
C PHE A 20 47.19 -30.57 27.58
N ASN A 21 46.81 -30.04 26.42
CA ASN A 21 47.31 -30.54 25.14
C ASN A 21 48.47 -29.66 24.67
N LYS A 22 49.65 -30.27 24.51
CA LYS A 22 50.94 -29.58 24.58
C LYS A 22 51.47 -29.03 23.25
N GLU A 23 50.62 -28.83 22.24
CA GLU A 23 51.08 -28.40 20.90
C GLU A 23 50.41 -27.15 20.33
N THR A 24 49.54 -26.46 21.06
CA THR A 24 49.07 -25.12 20.65
C THR A 24 48.92 -24.24 21.87
N CYS A 25 49.69 -23.15 21.94
CA CYS A 25 49.45 -22.08 22.92
C CYS A 25 48.17 -21.33 22.53
N SER A 26 47.02 -21.94 22.81
CA SER A 26 45.71 -21.29 22.78
C SER A 26 45.52 -20.57 24.11
N CYS A 27 45.64 -19.25 24.11
CA CYS A 27 45.25 -18.43 25.25
C CYS A 27 43.75 -18.12 25.15
N THR A 28 42.93 -18.68 26.04
CA THR A 28 41.52 -18.28 26.23
C THR A 28 41.46 -17.26 27.36
N CYS A 29 41.25 -15.99 27.02
CA CYS A 29 40.95 -14.96 28.01
C CYS A 29 39.45 -15.00 28.33
N THR A 30 39.08 -15.38 29.55
CA THR A 30 37.69 -15.34 30.04
C THR A 30 37.21 -13.89 30.20
N ASN A 31 36.75 -13.32 29.10
CA ASN A 31 35.77 -12.23 28.98
C ASN A 31 34.89 -12.48 27.73
N ASP A 32 34.58 -13.76 27.45
CA ASP A 32 33.70 -14.23 26.38
C ASP A 32 34.06 -13.88 24.92
N ILE A 33 35.31 -13.47 24.63
CA ILE A 33 35.79 -13.30 23.25
C ILE A 33 36.67 -14.48 22.84
N VAL A 34 36.09 -15.39 22.06
CA VAL A 34 36.80 -16.48 21.38
C VAL A 34 37.25 -15.99 20.01
N PHE A 35 38.55 -15.88 19.77
CA PHE A 35 39.10 -15.72 18.42
C PHE A 35 39.48 -17.10 17.88
N ASP A 36 38.68 -17.65 16.97
CA ASP A 36 38.93 -18.94 16.29
C ASP A 36 40.03 -18.89 15.21
N GLN A 37 40.84 -17.83 15.16
CA GLN A 37 41.99 -17.77 14.26
C GLN A 37 43.29 -17.97 15.05
N PRO A 38 44.06 -19.04 14.77
CA PRO A 38 45.39 -19.20 15.36
C PRO A 38 46.28 -18.05 14.87
N ILE A 39 46.84 -17.30 15.82
CA ILE A 39 47.86 -16.28 15.52
C ILE A 39 49.09 -17.05 15.03
N LEU A 40 49.41 -16.96 13.74
CA LEU A 40 50.60 -17.59 13.19
C LEU A 40 51.85 -16.88 13.72
N PHE A 41 52.47 -17.46 14.74
CA PHE A 41 53.79 -17.06 15.20
C PHE A 41 54.83 -17.28 14.09
N HIS A 42 55.35 -16.19 13.52
CA HIS A 42 56.65 -16.22 12.83
C HIS A 42 57.76 -16.05 13.87
N GLY A 43 58.04 -17.11 14.63
CA GLY A 43 59.19 -17.19 15.52
C GLY A 43 60.20 -18.17 14.96
N GLN A 44 61.31 -17.68 14.42
CA GLN A 44 62.43 -18.52 14.00
C GLN A 44 62.91 -19.35 15.20
N ALA A 45 63.19 -20.63 14.94
CA ALA A 45 63.73 -21.57 15.91
C ALA A 45 65.07 -21.07 16.46
N GLY A 46 65.03 -20.50 17.66
CA GLY A 46 66.17 -20.20 18.51
C GLY A 46 65.77 -20.48 19.95
N ASN A 47 66.62 -21.19 20.70
CA ASN A 47 66.41 -21.60 22.09
C ASN A 47 65.84 -20.47 22.96
N ALA A 48 64.52 -20.45 23.14
CA ALA A 48 63.86 -19.62 24.12
C ALA A 48 63.54 -20.48 25.35
N SER A 49 64.11 -20.09 26.48
CA SER A 49 63.73 -20.55 27.81
C SER A 49 62.21 -20.49 27.96
N ASN A 50 61.66 -21.52 28.60
CA ASN A 50 60.24 -21.72 28.86
C ASN A 50 59.70 -20.76 29.94
N THR A 51 59.86 -19.44 29.75
CA THR A 51 59.57 -18.44 30.79
C THR A 51 58.96 -17.13 30.30
N ASP A 52 58.45 -17.01 29.07
CA ASP A 52 57.63 -15.84 28.72
C ASP A 52 56.51 -16.18 27.74
N CYS A 53 55.39 -16.63 28.29
CA CYS A 53 54.10 -16.35 27.68
C CYS A 53 53.64 -15.03 28.29
N ASP A 54 54.17 -13.91 27.82
CA ASP A 54 53.71 -12.61 28.29
C ASP A 54 52.32 -12.35 27.71
N CYS A 55 51.31 -12.79 28.46
CA CYS A 55 49.90 -12.58 28.14
C CYS A 55 49.52 -11.09 28.17
N GLU A 56 50.37 -10.20 28.69
CA GLU A 56 50.09 -8.76 28.73
C GLU A 56 50.13 -8.13 27.33
N ASP A 57 51.12 -8.48 26.50
CA ASP A 57 51.25 -7.98 25.12
C ASP A 57 50.06 -8.42 24.25
N VAL A 58 49.62 -9.68 24.38
CA VAL A 58 48.46 -10.23 23.66
C VAL A 58 47.14 -9.62 24.16
N LYS A 59 47.06 -9.28 25.45
CA LYS A 59 45.88 -8.64 26.07
C LYS A 59 45.72 -7.20 25.60
N GLU A 60 46.81 -6.46 25.43
CA GLU A 60 46.75 -5.09 24.90
C GLU A 60 46.30 -5.07 23.43
N GLU A 61 46.86 -5.95 22.59
CA GLU A 61 46.47 -6.05 21.18
C GLU A 61 44.98 -6.45 21.02
N CYS A 62 44.52 -7.41 21.83
CA CYS A 62 43.11 -7.82 21.86
C CYS A 62 42.18 -6.70 22.31
N SER A 63 42.56 -5.93 23.34
CA SER A 63 41.81 -4.76 23.84
C SER A 63 41.71 -3.66 22.79
N LYS A 64 42.78 -3.43 22.01
CA LYS A 64 42.78 -2.48 20.91
C LYS A 64 41.83 -2.91 19.79
N ARG A 65 41.88 -4.18 19.36
CA ARG A 65 40.96 -4.73 18.35
C ARG A 65 39.51 -4.73 18.82
N GLN A 66 39.25 -4.97 20.11
CA GLN A 66 37.90 -4.88 20.68
C GLN A 66 37.36 -3.45 20.59
N LYS A 67 38.15 -2.44 20.96
CA LYS A 67 37.77 -1.02 20.81
C LYS A 67 37.52 -0.64 19.35
N GLU A 68 38.33 -1.13 18.43
CA GLU A 68 38.14 -0.92 16.99
C GLU A 68 36.84 -1.59 16.48
N CYS A 69 36.54 -2.80 16.94
CA CYS A 69 35.29 -3.51 16.64
C CYS A 69 34.08 -2.74 17.19
N ASP A 70 34.14 -2.30 18.44
CA ASP A 70 33.08 -1.53 19.10
C ASP A 70 32.85 -0.18 18.38
N ALA A 71 33.92 0.48 17.94
CA ALA A 71 33.82 1.71 17.14
C ALA A 71 33.20 1.46 15.75
N ASN A 72 33.55 0.34 15.10
CA ASN A 72 32.98 -0.05 13.82
C ASN A 72 31.49 -0.41 13.95
N ILE A 73 31.10 -1.14 15.00
CA ILE A 73 29.71 -1.47 15.32
C ILE A 73 28.92 -0.20 15.59
N ALA A 74 29.44 0.72 16.41
CA ALA A 74 28.79 2.01 16.66
C ALA A 74 28.59 2.82 15.38
N THR A 75 29.58 2.78 14.48
CA THR A 75 29.50 3.42 13.16
C THR A 75 28.42 2.77 12.29
N GLN A 76 28.38 1.44 12.20
CA GLN A 76 27.35 0.71 11.45
C GLN A 76 25.94 0.96 12.01
N GLN A 77 25.78 0.98 13.33
CA GLN A 77 24.51 1.33 13.98
C GLN A 77 24.06 2.76 13.62
N SER A 78 25.00 3.71 13.50
CA SER A 78 24.68 5.08 13.06
C SER A 78 24.23 5.15 11.59
N LEU A 79 24.77 4.28 10.74
CA LEU A 79 24.41 4.19 9.32
C LEU A 79 23.02 3.56 9.17
N LEU A 80 22.76 2.45 9.87
CA LEU A 80 21.46 1.78 9.87
C LEU A 80 20.34 2.71 10.36
N LYS A 81 20.58 3.53 11.38
CA LYS A 81 19.61 4.54 11.84
C LYS A 81 19.30 5.59 10.78
N ARG A 82 20.30 6.04 10.02
CA ARG A 82 20.11 6.99 8.92
C ARG A 82 19.33 6.38 7.76
N GLU A 83 19.61 5.13 7.43
CA GLU A 83 18.89 4.39 6.40
C GLU A 83 17.42 4.18 6.79
N GLN A 84 17.15 3.75 8.04
CA GLN A 84 15.80 3.61 8.57
C GLN A 84 15.02 4.93 8.50
N GLN A 85 15.65 6.05 8.88
CA GLN A 85 15.02 7.37 8.76
C GLN A 85 14.68 7.69 7.31
N SER A 86 15.62 7.48 6.38
CA SER A 86 15.38 7.70 4.95
C SER A 86 14.24 6.83 4.42
N THR A 87 14.12 5.58 4.88
CA THR A 87 13.00 4.71 4.46
C THR A 87 11.66 5.16 5.03
N ALA A 88 11.64 5.65 6.27
CA ALA A 88 10.43 6.20 6.89
C ALA A 88 9.97 7.48 6.18
N ASP A 89 10.92 8.33 5.77
CA ASP A 89 10.62 9.55 5.03
C ASP A 89 10.06 9.23 3.63
N LEU A 90 10.63 8.25 2.92
CA LEU A 90 10.10 7.79 1.63
C LEU A 90 8.72 7.13 1.74
N GLN A 91 8.47 6.38 2.81
CA GLN A 91 7.15 5.80 3.08
C GLN A 91 6.11 6.88 3.32
N LYS A 92 6.44 7.89 4.13
CA LYS A 92 5.58 9.05 4.38
C LYS A 92 5.26 9.82 3.10
N GLU A 93 6.26 10.03 2.24
CA GLU A 93 6.04 10.66 0.93
C GLU A 93 5.13 9.80 0.03
N SER A 94 5.33 8.48 0.00
CA SER A 94 4.45 7.55 -0.73
C SER A 94 3.01 7.58 -0.22
N GLU A 95 2.79 7.74 1.09
CA GLU A 95 1.46 7.87 1.69
C GLU A 95 0.81 9.21 1.34
N LEU A 96 1.56 10.31 1.35
CA LEU A 96 1.07 11.63 0.93
C LEU A 96 0.64 11.62 -0.55
N LEU A 97 1.41 10.95 -1.42
CA LEU A 97 1.06 10.79 -2.83
C LEU A 97 -0.21 9.96 -3.06
N LYS A 98 -0.57 9.05 -2.15
CA LYS A 98 -1.86 8.32 -2.20
C LYS A 98 -3.05 9.18 -1.73
N GLN A 99 -2.79 10.23 -0.96
CA GLN A 99 -3.82 11.14 -0.45
C GLN A 99 -4.14 12.29 -1.40
N GLU A 100 -3.29 12.57 -2.39
CA GLU A 100 -3.64 13.47 -3.47
C GLU A 100 -4.74 12.80 -4.32
N PRO A 101 -5.97 13.34 -4.37
CA PRO A 101 -6.94 12.86 -5.34
C PRO A 101 -6.36 13.13 -6.72
N ASP A 102 -6.31 12.10 -7.56
CA ASP A 102 -5.81 12.20 -8.92
C ASP A 102 -6.43 13.45 -9.57
N ILE A 103 -5.58 14.32 -10.11
CA ILE A 103 -6.00 15.53 -10.81
C ILE A 103 -7.03 15.15 -11.89
N PHE A 104 -6.91 13.97 -12.49
CA PHE A 104 -7.93 13.40 -13.37
C PHE A 104 -9.28 13.20 -12.66
N THR A 105 -9.32 12.60 -11.48
CA THR A 105 -10.56 12.43 -10.69
C THR A 105 -11.16 13.78 -10.31
N LYS A 106 -10.35 14.73 -9.83
CA LYS A 106 -10.81 16.10 -9.57
C LYS A 106 -11.42 16.70 -10.85
N LEU A 107 -10.72 16.64 -11.99
CA LEU A 107 -11.21 17.18 -13.25
C LEU A 107 -12.50 16.49 -13.74
N GLN A 108 -12.68 15.19 -13.48
CA GLN A 108 -13.93 14.49 -13.79
C GLN A 108 -15.09 15.00 -12.92
N ASP A 109 -14.86 15.22 -11.63
CA ASP A 109 -15.87 15.76 -10.71
C ASP A 109 -16.22 17.23 -11.04
N TRP A 110 -15.24 18.06 -11.37
CA TRP A 110 -15.47 19.45 -11.80
C TRP A 110 -16.20 19.53 -13.16
N ARG A 111 -16.03 18.54 -14.03
CA ARG A 111 -16.64 18.52 -15.36
C ARG A 111 -18.05 17.93 -15.38
N LYS A 112 -18.40 17.07 -14.42
CA LYS A 112 -19.77 16.55 -14.29
C LYS A 112 -20.69 17.66 -13.76
N LYS A 113 -21.31 18.41 -14.67
CA LYS A 113 -22.57 19.10 -14.33
C LYS A 113 -23.61 18.01 -14.03
N PRO A 114 -24.09 17.89 -12.78
CA PRO A 114 -25.00 16.82 -12.44
C PRO A 114 -26.33 17.04 -13.16
N TYR A 115 -26.93 15.98 -13.68
CA TYR A 115 -28.31 16.03 -14.11
C TYR A 115 -29.25 15.94 -12.91
N VAL A 116 -30.41 16.59 -13.01
CA VAL A 116 -31.51 16.51 -12.05
C VAL A 116 -32.70 15.83 -12.72
N HIS A 117 -33.39 14.98 -11.97
CA HIS A 117 -34.63 14.37 -12.43
C HIS A 117 -35.70 15.45 -12.63
N LEU A 118 -36.13 15.63 -13.88
CA LEU A 118 -37.12 16.63 -14.24
C LEU A 118 -38.53 16.06 -14.10
N GLY A 119 -38.74 14.82 -14.53
CA GLY A 119 -40.01 14.13 -14.37
C GLY A 119 -40.25 13.02 -15.38
N CYS A 120 -41.47 12.52 -15.37
CA CYS A 120 -41.94 11.51 -16.32
C CYS A 120 -42.93 12.14 -17.31
N TYR A 121 -42.73 11.89 -18.59
CA TYR A 121 -43.46 12.53 -19.68
C TYR A 121 -44.05 11.50 -20.64
N ILE A 122 -45.19 11.84 -21.24
CA ILE A 122 -45.74 11.05 -22.34
C ILE A 122 -44.80 11.18 -23.54
N ASN A 123 -44.40 10.05 -24.11
CA ASN A 123 -43.65 9.99 -25.35
C ASN A 123 -44.56 9.54 -26.49
N SER A 124 -44.26 9.96 -27.71
CA SER A 124 -45.03 9.61 -28.91
C SER A 124 -44.08 9.26 -30.06
N ALA A 125 -44.64 8.92 -31.22
CA ALA A 125 -43.85 8.67 -32.42
C ALA A 125 -42.97 9.87 -32.82
N ASP A 126 -43.40 11.11 -32.50
CA ASP A 126 -42.61 12.33 -32.76
C ASP A 126 -41.49 12.56 -31.75
N ARG A 127 -41.40 11.75 -30.69
CA ARG A 127 -40.35 11.74 -29.65
C ARG A 127 -40.08 13.09 -28.96
N ILE A 128 -40.18 13.11 -27.63
CA ILE A 128 -39.91 14.35 -26.87
C ILE A 128 -38.43 14.72 -26.81
N LEU A 129 -37.53 13.74 -26.97
CA LEU A 129 -36.09 13.88 -27.15
C LEU A 129 -35.67 12.96 -28.30
N SER A 130 -34.92 13.49 -29.28
CA SER A 130 -34.60 12.74 -30.51
C SER A 130 -33.24 13.08 -31.13
N ASP A 131 -32.45 13.98 -30.55
CA ASP A 131 -31.21 14.47 -31.17
C ASP A 131 -30.16 13.36 -31.28
N ARG A 132 -30.13 12.48 -30.27
CA ARG A 132 -29.23 11.31 -30.25
C ARG A 132 -29.88 10.16 -29.49
N VAL A 133 -29.65 8.94 -29.94
CA VAL A 133 -30.29 7.76 -29.35
C VAL A 133 -29.30 6.61 -29.20
N PHE A 134 -29.40 5.92 -28.07
CA PHE A 134 -28.61 4.75 -27.73
C PHE A 134 -29.49 3.68 -27.10
N TYR A 135 -29.30 2.42 -27.52
CA TYR A 135 -30.05 1.28 -27.03
C TYR A 135 -29.11 0.26 -26.41
N ASN A 136 -29.40 -0.18 -25.20
CA ASN A 136 -28.67 -1.24 -24.53
C ASN A 136 -29.62 -2.07 -23.66
N GLN A 137 -30.05 -3.21 -24.20
CA GLN A 137 -31.01 -4.10 -23.52
C GLN A 137 -30.38 -4.99 -22.44
N ALA A 138 -29.06 -4.91 -22.23
CA ALA A 138 -28.35 -5.69 -21.22
C ALA A 138 -27.88 -4.86 -20.03
N ALA A 139 -27.42 -3.63 -20.27
CA ALA A 139 -26.67 -2.86 -19.28
C ALA A 139 -27.09 -1.39 -19.16
N MET A 140 -28.24 -0.97 -19.70
CA MET A 140 -28.70 0.41 -19.51
C MET A 140 -28.89 0.76 -18.03
N THR A 141 -28.32 1.90 -17.63
CA THR A 141 -28.48 2.55 -16.33
C THR A 141 -28.62 4.07 -16.56
N PRO A 142 -29.13 4.83 -15.56
CA PRO A 142 -29.18 6.29 -15.66
C PRO A 142 -27.78 6.89 -15.88
N ASP A 143 -26.78 6.46 -15.11
CA ASP A 143 -25.39 6.94 -15.22
C ASP A 143 -24.78 6.69 -16.61
N LEU A 144 -25.12 5.57 -17.23
CA LEU A 144 -24.66 5.25 -18.59
C LEU A 144 -25.30 6.20 -19.61
N CYS A 145 -26.61 6.44 -19.50
CA CYS A 145 -27.31 7.36 -20.39
C CYS A 145 -26.85 8.82 -20.18
N GLU A 146 -26.67 9.23 -18.93
CA GLU A 146 -26.11 10.53 -18.55
C GLU A 146 -24.74 10.75 -19.20
N SER A 147 -23.84 9.78 -19.06
CA SER A 147 -22.50 9.85 -19.64
C SER A 147 -22.54 9.89 -21.17
N TYR A 148 -23.49 9.20 -21.79
CA TYR A 148 -23.68 9.22 -23.24
C TYR A 148 -24.20 10.57 -23.76
N CYS A 149 -25.01 11.26 -22.94
CA CYS A 149 -25.61 12.54 -23.24
C CYS A 149 -24.88 13.72 -22.58
N ASP A 150 -23.62 13.58 -22.18
CA ASP A 150 -22.86 14.57 -21.39
C ASP A 150 -22.78 15.99 -21.99
N THR A 151 -22.89 16.10 -23.32
CA THR A 151 -22.87 17.35 -24.10
C THR A 151 -24.26 17.92 -24.42
N TYR A 152 -25.32 17.24 -23.98
CA TYR A 152 -26.71 17.68 -24.15
C TYR A 152 -27.23 18.37 -22.89
N GLU A 153 -28.37 19.04 -23.04
CA GLU A 153 -29.11 19.66 -21.94
C GLU A 153 -30.05 18.67 -21.24
N TYR A 154 -30.60 17.71 -21.99
CA TYR A 154 -31.51 16.70 -21.49
C TYR A 154 -31.04 15.30 -21.89
N TYR A 155 -31.29 14.34 -21.00
CA TYR A 155 -31.37 12.93 -21.36
C TYR A 155 -32.67 12.31 -20.89
N GLY A 156 -33.11 11.27 -21.59
CA GLY A 156 -34.32 10.55 -21.32
C GLY A 156 -34.12 9.04 -21.40
N LEU A 157 -34.75 8.33 -20.47
CA LEU A 157 -34.74 6.87 -20.43
C LEU A 157 -36.12 6.33 -20.81
N GLN A 158 -36.15 5.26 -21.60
CA GLN A 158 -37.39 4.62 -22.00
C GLN A 158 -37.29 3.09 -21.99
N VAL A 159 -38.41 2.44 -21.65
CA VAL A 159 -38.60 0.98 -21.74
C VAL A 159 -37.48 0.15 -21.07
N GLY A 160 -36.78 0.70 -20.08
CA GLY A 160 -35.72 0.01 -19.34
C GLY A 160 -34.35 -0.05 -20.02
N GLY A 161 -34.28 0.08 -21.35
CA GLY A 161 -33.07 -0.18 -22.15
C GLY A 161 -32.75 0.88 -23.21
N GLU A 162 -33.55 1.93 -23.32
CA GLU A 162 -33.40 2.98 -24.33
C GLU A 162 -32.96 4.30 -23.67
N CYS A 163 -32.05 5.01 -24.34
CA CYS A 163 -31.50 6.29 -23.92
C CYS A 163 -31.62 7.30 -25.06
N TYR A 164 -32.09 8.49 -24.74
CA TYR A 164 -32.34 9.58 -25.67
C TYR A 164 -31.66 10.85 -25.16
N CYS A 165 -31.03 11.63 -26.02
CA CYS A 165 -30.48 12.94 -25.70
C CYS A 165 -31.25 14.03 -26.47
N GLY A 166 -31.29 15.23 -25.92
CA GLY A 166 -31.78 16.40 -26.64
C GLY A 166 -31.27 17.71 -26.05
N GLN A 167 -31.06 18.71 -26.91
CA GLN A 167 -30.79 20.08 -26.47
C GLN A 167 -32.07 20.82 -26.07
N THR A 168 -33.21 20.36 -26.58
CA THR A 168 -34.53 20.90 -26.25
C THR A 168 -35.46 19.76 -25.88
N LEU A 169 -36.37 20.03 -24.94
CA LEU A 169 -37.46 19.13 -24.60
C LEU A 169 -38.73 19.60 -25.31
N LYS A 170 -39.28 18.79 -26.22
CA LYS A 170 -40.54 19.14 -26.88
C LYS A 170 -41.70 19.16 -25.86
N PRO A 171 -42.71 20.03 -26.03
CA PRO A 171 -43.88 20.05 -25.16
C PRO A 171 -44.57 18.69 -25.07
N SER A 172 -44.84 18.24 -23.85
CA SER A 172 -45.60 17.01 -23.59
C SER A 172 -46.30 17.09 -22.24
N SER A 173 -47.32 16.26 -22.05
CA SER A 173 -48.00 16.11 -20.76
C SER A 173 -47.16 15.24 -19.81
N ASN A 174 -47.24 15.59 -18.53
CA ASN A 174 -46.66 14.80 -17.46
C ASN A 174 -47.37 13.44 -17.34
N SER A 175 -46.65 12.47 -16.79
CA SER A 175 -47.11 11.12 -16.50
C SER A 175 -46.52 10.66 -15.16
N THR A 176 -47.06 9.60 -14.58
CA THR A 176 -46.50 8.91 -13.40
C THR A 176 -46.08 7.46 -13.73
N GLU A 177 -46.27 7.03 -14.97
CA GLU A 177 -46.06 5.65 -15.44
C GLU A 177 -44.60 5.36 -15.88
N CYS A 178 -43.61 6.04 -15.31
CA CYS A 178 -42.19 5.73 -15.52
C CYS A 178 -41.69 4.74 -14.47
N ASN A 179 -42.24 3.53 -14.48
CA ASN A 179 -42.00 2.51 -13.46
C ASN A 179 -41.15 1.33 -13.93
N TYR A 180 -40.68 1.33 -15.18
CA TYR A 180 -39.87 0.23 -15.71
C TYR A 180 -38.49 0.30 -15.08
N LYS A 181 -38.02 -0.85 -14.58
CA LYS A 181 -36.67 -0.95 -14.03
C LYS A 181 -35.64 -0.95 -15.15
N CYS A 182 -34.52 -0.28 -14.93
CA CYS A 182 -33.41 -0.33 -15.86
C CYS A 182 -32.91 -1.77 -16.04
N VAL A 183 -32.44 -2.13 -17.23
CA VAL A 183 -31.93 -3.48 -17.48
C VAL A 183 -30.62 -3.75 -16.76
N GLY A 184 -29.73 -2.74 -16.67
CA GLY A 184 -28.44 -2.83 -15.99
C GLY A 184 -28.47 -2.51 -14.49
N ASP A 185 -29.52 -1.86 -13.98
CA ASP A 185 -29.68 -1.56 -12.55
C ASP A 185 -31.17 -1.61 -12.15
N LYS A 186 -31.58 -2.71 -11.51
CA LYS A 186 -32.98 -2.91 -11.10
C LYS A 186 -33.42 -2.03 -9.93
N SER A 187 -32.51 -1.32 -9.26
CA SER A 187 -32.85 -0.37 -8.21
C SER A 187 -33.42 0.94 -8.78
N LYS A 188 -33.11 1.27 -10.03
CA LYS A 188 -33.47 2.53 -10.70
C LYS A 188 -34.63 2.36 -11.69
N THR A 189 -35.27 3.46 -12.02
CA THR A 189 -36.31 3.55 -13.06
C THR A 189 -35.71 4.07 -14.37
N CYS A 190 -36.25 3.59 -15.49
CA CYS A 190 -35.80 3.90 -16.84
C CYS A 190 -37.03 4.05 -17.77
N GLY A 191 -37.96 4.91 -17.37
CA GLY A 191 -39.16 5.22 -18.15
C GLY A 191 -40.24 4.13 -18.11
N GLY A 192 -40.98 3.99 -19.21
CA GLY A 192 -42.08 3.05 -19.38
C GLY A 192 -42.54 2.95 -20.84
N ASN A 193 -43.58 2.17 -21.11
CA ASN A 193 -44.12 2.06 -22.47
C ASN A 193 -44.71 3.40 -22.93
N TRP A 194 -44.12 4.00 -23.97
CA TRP A 194 -44.44 5.37 -24.39
C TRP A 194 -44.36 6.42 -23.27
N LYS A 195 -43.56 6.17 -22.23
CA LYS A 195 -43.30 7.10 -21.13
C LYS A 195 -41.80 7.27 -20.97
N MET A 196 -41.33 8.51 -21.06
CA MET A 196 -39.92 8.82 -20.96
C MET A 196 -39.64 9.50 -19.63
N GLU A 197 -38.68 8.95 -18.90
CA GLU A 197 -38.14 9.57 -17.69
C GLU A 197 -37.05 10.54 -18.11
N VAL A 198 -37.27 11.84 -17.89
CA VAL A 198 -36.40 12.92 -18.38
C VAL A 198 -35.61 13.51 -17.23
N ASN A 199 -34.33 13.75 -17.50
CA ASN A 199 -33.39 14.42 -16.62
C ASN A 199 -32.80 15.62 -17.36
N GLN A 200 -32.59 16.73 -16.65
CA GLN A 200 -32.05 17.98 -17.18
C GLN A 200 -30.72 18.31 -16.51
N LYS A 201 -29.77 18.86 -17.26
CA LYS A 201 -28.50 19.31 -16.72
C LYS A 201 -28.73 20.44 -15.71
N LYS A 202 -28.10 20.34 -14.54
CA LYS A 202 -28.14 21.42 -13.56
C LYS A 202 -27.23 22.56 -14.05
N GLU A 203 -27.79 23.76 -14.14
CA GLU A 203 -27.06 24.97 -14.58
C GLU A 203 -25.84 25.27 -13.71
#